data_AF-A0A954L3B5-F1
#
_entry.id   AF-A0A954L3B5-F1
#
_cell.length_a   1.000
_cell.length_b   1.000
_cell.length_c   1.000
_cell.angle_alpha   90.00
_cell.angle_beta   90.00
_cell.angle_gamma   90.00
#
_symmetry.space_group_name_H-M   'P 1'
#
loop_
_entity.id
_entity.type
_entity.pdbx_description
1 polymer ?
#
loop_
_entity_poly.entity_id
_entity_poly.type
_entity_poly.pdbx_seq_one_letter_code
_entity_poly.pdbx_strand_id
1 'polypeptide(L)'
;MVFIGIVVLLNLNVRSAVGQVLIPQQADGWRFSTTLPSSGWRDVAFSDDAWKTGQAPLGFGEPDLKTTTHSVPDGTAVPITTWFRIAFSRNDDHADSKASAASRILRLKIRADDAFIAGLNGTEIARWNLPSGAIGPEIPAQTALSAPEERFYRVLEMPADGLRSGTNVLAVEVHQCNPLSTDLALDVELSVRRATGPGLVNVSGDSLSDTHLFNATHRIPADITIPDGFADGGRQMQIDAFGAAVSGREILRVDRTRDSHLQKHLQFAASADLSRLNAVDRAARIARYIDRLLTPEYGRAVCERFSERLITDYASREVLIGEVVELCGAGVCRHRALLFKLMADEAGLPCALVRGRYGNEENSGGHTWAELHLPDGIRIADVMNPQPDFYFPSVGEPVLRHYRTVAGLQMYAVDDK
;
A
#
# COMPACT_ATOMS: atom_id res chain seq x y z
N MET A 1 8.65 -5.66 60.22
CA MET A 1 8.15 -6.62 59.20
C MET A 1 7.85 -5.82 57.95
N VAL A 2 8.72 -5.87 56.96
CA VAL A 2 8.55 -5.18 55.67
C VAL A 2 8.07 -6.21 54.67
N PHE A 3 6.85 -6.05 54.16
CA PHE A 3 6.32 -6.85 53.06
C PHE A 3 6.93 -6.33 51.75
N ILE A 4 7.83 -7.10 51.16
CA ILE A 4 8.29 -6.89 49.78
C ILE A 4 7.29 -7.62 48.88
N GLY A 5 6.38 -6.87 48.27
CA GLY A 5 5.49 -7.38 47.24
C GLY A 5 6.27 -7.61 45.94
N ILE A 6 6.44 -8.88 45.57
CA ILE A 6 6.96 -9.28 44.26
C ILE A 6 5.88 -8.96 43.23
N VAL A 7 6.06 -7.87 42.48
CA VAL A 7 5.30 -7.62 41.25
C VAL A 7 5.86 -8.56 40.19
N VAL A 8 5.17 -9.68 39.96
CA VAL A 8 5.40 -10.51 38.77
C VAL A 8 4.83 -9.74 37.59
N LEU A 9 5.70 -9.02 36.87
CA LEU A 9 5.41 -8.53 35.53
C LEU A 9 5.28 -9.73 34.60
N LEU A 10 4.06 -10.23 34.44
CA LEU A 10 3.70 -11.09 33.33
C LEU A 10 3.81 -10.27 32.05
N ASN A 11 4.97 -10.34 31.40
CA ASN A 11 5.13 -9.93 30.00
C ASN A 11 4.26 -10.85 29.14
N LEU A 12 2.98 -10.50 29.00
CA LEU A 12 2.15 -10.98 27.92
C LEU A 12 2.76 -10.42 26.63
N ASN A 13 3.68 -11.19 26.05
CA ASN A 13 4.10 -11.02 24.67
C ASN A 13 2.85 -11.18 23.81
N VAL A 14 2.20 -10.07 23.48
CA VAL A 14 1.26 -9.98 22.38
C VAL A 14 2.07 -10.28 21.12
N ARG A 15 2.16 -11.57 20.77
CA ARG A 15 2.73 -12.01 19.50
C ARG A 15 1.77 -11.52 18.43
N SER A 16 2.09 -10.35 17.88
CA SER A 16 1.41 -9.78 16.73
C SER A 16 1.29 -10.84 15.62
N ALA A 17 0.13 -10.89 14.97
CA ALA A 17 -0.14 -11.74 13.80
C ALA A 17 0.53 -11.19 12.51
N VAL A 18 1.35 -10.14 12.63
CA VAL A 18 2.08 -9.50 11.54
C VAL A 18 3.16 -10.43 10.99
N GLY A 19 3.27 -10.49 9.65
CA GLY A 19 4.28 -11.29 8.96
C GLY A 19 5.72 -10.93 9.37
N GLN A 20 6.64 -11.87 9.18
CA GLN A 20 8.07 -11.65 9.37
C GLN A 20 8.64 -10.98 8.12
N VAL A 21 9.26 -9.81 8.27
CA VAL A 21 10.10 -9.22 7.23
C VAL A 21 11.44 -9.97 7.20
N LEU A 22 11.76 -10.56 6.05
CA LEU A 22 12.98 -11.34 5.81
C LEU A 22 14.08 -10.49 5.18
N ILE A 23 13.68 -9.61 4.25
CA ILE A 23 14.53 -8.58 3.64
C ILE A 23 13.72 -7.28 3.72
N PRO A 24 14.17 -6.24 4.43
CA PRO A 24 13.49 -4.95 4.44
C PRO A 24 13.77 -4.17 3.14
N GLN A 25 12.91 -3.19 2.81
CA GLN A 25 13.26 -2.20 1.78
C GLN A 25 14.56 -1.48 2.13
N GLN A 26 15.28 -1.02 1.11
CA GLN A 26 16.57 -0.35 1.27
C GLN A 26 17.59 -1.20 2.06
N ALA A 27 17.45 -2.53 1.98
CA ALA A 27 18.37 -3.47 2.64
C ALA A 27 19.81 -3.20 2.20
N ASP A 28 20.73 -3.27 3.15
CA ASP A 28 22.15 -3.35 2.89
C ASP A 28 22.58 -4.81 2.66
N GLY A 29 23.79 -5.01 2.14
CA GLY A 29 24.37 -6.33 1.95
C GLY A 29 23.98 -7.02 0.64
N TRP A 30 23.40 -6.30 -0.32
CA TRP A 30 23.25 -6.82 -1.68
C TRP A 30 24.62 -7.04 -2.31
N ARG A 31 24.77 -8.15 -3.01
CA ARG A 31 25.87 -8.47 -3.91
C ARG A 31 25.39 -8.28 -5.34
N PHE A 32 26.19 -7.65 -6.20
CA PHE A 32 25.79 -7.44 -7.59
C PHE A 32 26.93 -7.66 -8.60
N SER A 33 26.53 -8.04 -9.81
CA SER A 33 27.40 -8.20 -10.98
C SER A 33 26.79 -7.51 -12.19
N THR A 34 27.63 -6.82 -12.96
CA THR A 34 27.29 -6.22 -14.27
C THR A 34 27.86 -7.03 -15.43
N THR A 35 28.45 -8.19 -15.14
CA THR A 35 28.92 -9.18 -16.10
C THR A 35 28.21 -10.50 -15.84
N LEU A 36 28.01 -11.28 -16.92
CA LEU A 36 27.31 -12.57 -16.86
C LEU A 36 27.91 -13.48 -15.77
N PRO A 37 27.13 -13.87 -14.76
CA PRO A 37 27.57 -14.83 -13.76
C PRO A 37 27.82 -16.22 -14.34
N SER A 38 28.64 -17.02 -13.65
CA SER A 38 28.73 -18.45 -13.95
C SER A 38 27.43 -19.18 -13.63
N SER A 39 27.31 -20.42 -14.10
CA SER A 39 26.17 -21.29 -13.77
C SER A 39 26.00 -21.46 -12.26
N GLY A 40 24.75 -21.67 -11.83
CA GLY A 40 24.40 -21.86 -10.42
C GLY A 40 24.41 -20.60 -9.56
N TRP A 41 24.58 -19.39 -10.15
CA TRP A 41 24.63 -18.15 -9.37
C TRP A 41 23.39 -17.87 -8.50
N ARG A 42 22.23 -18.46 -8.85
CA ARG A 42 21.00 -18.34 -8.04
C ARG A 42 20.98 -19.28 -6.83
N ASP A 43 21.90 -20.25 -6.75
CA ASP A 43 21.91 -21.29 -5.73
C ASP A 43 22.49 -20.77 -4.41
N VAL A 44 22.06 -21.36 -3.28
CA VAL A 44 22.53 -20.97 -1.94
C VAL A 44 24.03 -21.16 -1.77
N ALA A 45 24.59 -22.21 -2.38
CA ALA A 45 26.00 -22.57 -2.24
C ALA A 45 26.96 -21.77 -3.15
N PHE A 46 26.44 -20.89 -4.02
CA PHE A 46 27.27 -20.10 -4.92
C PHE A 46 28.05 -19.02 -4.15
N SER A 47 29.38 -19.00 -4.35
CA SER A 47 30.27 -17.96 -3.83
C SER A 47 30.22 -16.73 -4.72
N ASP A 48 29.75 -15.61 -4.15
CA ASP A 48 29.71 -14.28 -4.76
C ASP A 48 30.76 -13.35 -4.14
N ASP A 49 31.84 -13.90 -3.59
CA ASP A 49 32.88 -13.11 -2.91
C ASP A 49 33.53 -12.07 -3.82
N ALA A 50 33.59 -12.35 -5.13
CA ALA A 50 34.08 -11.44 -6.16
C ALA A 50 33.08 -10.36 -6.59
N TRP A 51 31.82 -10.44 -6.16
CA TRP A 51 30.78 -9.48 -6.51
C TRP A 51 30.89 -8.23 -5.64
N LYS A 52 30.57 -7.08 -6.24
CA LYS A 52 30.50 -5.81 -5.52
C LYS A 52 29.33 -5.83 -4.54
N THR A 53 29.42 -5.05 -3.46
CA THR A 53 28.37 -4.95 -2.44
C THR A 53 27.71 -3.57 -2.41
N GLY A 54 26.46 -3.49 -1.98
CA GLY A 54 25.79 -2.21 -1.79
C GLY A 54 24.45 -2.28 -1.07
N GLN A 55 23.94 -1.09 -0.73
CA GLN A 55 22.60 -0.87 -0.20
C GLN A 55 21.61 -0.57 -1.33
N ALA A 56 20.38 -1.08 -1.20
CA ALA A 56 19.25 -0.73 -2.06
C ALA A 56 18.64 0.66 -1.72
N PRO A 57 17.99 1.36 -2.68
CA PRO A 57 17.88 1.01 -4.09
C PRO A 57 19.25 1.07 -4.78
N LEU A 58 19.53 0.10 -5.65
CA LEU A 58 20.79 0.00 -6.36
C LEU A 58 20.58 -0.09 -7.88
N GLY A 59 21.44 0.60 -8.63
CA GLY A 59 21.30 0.72 -10.08
C GLY A 59 22.08 1.90 -10.67
N PHE A 60 21.55 2.59 -11.67
CA PHE A 60 22.14 3.85 -12.21
C PHE A 60 21.03 4.77 -12.74
N GLY A 61 21.35 6.03 -13.05
CA GLY A 61 20.42 7.00 -13.64
C GLY A 61 19.37 7.61 -12.70
N GLU A 62 19.07 6.95 -11.58
CA GLU A 62 17.98 7.34 -10.68
C GLU A 62 18.46 8.18 -9.48
N PRO A 63 17.79 9.30 -9.13
CA PRO A 63 18.27 10.22 -8.08
C PRO A 63 18.17 9.68 -6.64
N ASP A 64 17.42 8.61 -6.39
CA ASP A 64 17.19 8.07 -5.04
C ASP A 64 18.04 6.82 -4.72
N LEU A 65 18.93 6.42 -5.63
CA LEU A 65 19.83 5.27 -5.47
C LEU A 65 20.79 5.47 -4.28
N LYS A 66 20.98 4.40 -3.49
CA LYS A 66 22.03 4.31 -2.47
C LYS A 66 23.33 3.74 -3.01
N THR A 67 23.25 2.88 -4.03
CA THR A 67 24.42 2.30 -4.68
C THR A 67 24.35 2.39 -6.20
N THR A 68 25.42 2.91 -6.81
CA THR A 68 25.58 2.88 -8.26
C THR A 68 26.21 1.56 -8.71
N THR A 69 25.53 0.78 -9.56
CA THR A 69 26.02 -0.51 -10.06
C THR A 69 27.10 -0.35 -11.12
N HIS A 70 26.94 0.65 -12.00
CA HIS A 70 27.94 1.07 -12.96
C HIS A 70 27.73 2.53 -13.35
N SER A 71 28.82 3.21 -13.72
CA SER A 71 28.80 4.57 -14.23
C SER A 71 29.03 4.51 -15.73
N VAL A 72 28.10 5.05 -16.51
CA VAL A 72 28.14 4.99 -17.97
C VAL A 72 28.01 6.41 -18.50
N PRO A 73 28.92 6.88 -19.37
CA PRO A 73 28.72 8.15 -20.06
C PRO A 73 27.44 8.12 -20.91
N ASP A 74 26.65 9.18 -20.88
CA ASP A 74 25.43 9.33 -21.67
C ASP A 74 25.63 8.89 -23.13
N GLY A 75 24.72 8.06 -23.63
CA GLY A 75 24.75 7.55 -25.01
C GLY A 75 25.68 6.37 -25.25
N THR A 76 26.32 5.81 -24.22
CA THR A 76 27.09 4.55 -24.35
C THR A 76 26.18 3.36 -24.04
N ALA A 77 26.30 2.30 -24.85
CA ALA A 77 25.52 1.09 -24.65
C ALA A 77 25.87 0.40 -23.31
N VAL A 78 24.84 0.03 -22.55
CA VAL A 78 24.92 -0.73 -21.30
C VAL A 78 24.51 -2.18 -21.50
N PRO A 79 24.99 -3.12 -20.66
CA PRO A 79 24.44 -4.48 -20.63
C PRO A 79 22.95 -4.45 -20.34
N ILE A 80 22.18 -5.27 -21.06
CA ILE A 80 20.72 -5.40 -20.84
C ILE A 80 20.42 -5.88 -19.42
N THR A 81 21.26 -6.75 -18.86
CA THR A 81 20.98 -7.41 -17.58
C THR A 81 21.99 -7.05 -16.52
N THR A 82 21.50 -6.73 -15.31
CA THR A 82 22.31 -6.66 -14.08
C THR A 82 21.80 -7.70 -13.08
N TRP A 83 22.73 -8.38 -12.40
CA TRP A 83 22.44 -9.47 -11.46
C TRP A 83 22.67 -9.05 -10.02
N PHE A 84 21.76 -9.47 -9.15
CA PHE A 84 21.72 -9.12 -7.74
C PHE A 84 21.46 -10.35 -6.89
N ARG A 85 22.11 -10.44 -5.74
CA ARG A 85 21.89 -11.49 -4.75
C ARG A 85 21.90 -10.90 -3.35
N ILE A 86 21.09 -11.45 -2.47
CA ILE A 86 21.17 -11.18 -1.04
C ILE A 86 20.90 -12.47 -0.26
N ALA A 87 21.79 -12.77 0.68
CA ALA A 87 21.59 -13.84 1.64
C ALA A 87 20.83 -13.30 2.85
N PHE A 88 19.86 -14.06 3.34
CA PHE A 88 19.09 -13.72 4.53
C PHE A 88 18.83 -14.98 5.36
N SER A 89 18.59 -14.79 6.66
CA SER A 89 18.31 -15.88 7.57
C SER A 89 16.86 -15.88 7.99
N ARG A 90 16.25 -17.07 8.03
CA ARG A 90 14.93 -17.27 8.61
C ARG A 90 15.06 -18.06 9.92
N ASN A 91 14.61 -17.45 11.01
CA ASN A 91 14.46 -18.11 12.29
C ASN A 91 13.02 -18.64 12.45
N ASP A 92 12.87 -19.92 12.80
CA ASP A 92 11.58 -20.58 12.99
C ASP A 92 10.92 -20.26 14.36
N ASP A 93 11.38 -19.24 15.08
CA ASP A 93 10.77 -18.82 16.35
C ASP A 93 9.62 -17.82 16.18
N HIS A 94 9.37 -17.34 14.95
CA HIS A 94 8.29 -16.41 14.63
C HIS A 94 6.90 -17.05 14.63
N ALA A 95 5.85 -16.25 14.78
CA ALA A 95 4.48 -16.76 14.86
C ALA A 95 4.06 -17.52 13.58
N ASP A 96 4.53 -17.13 12.39
CA ASP A 96 4.27 -17.82 11.12
C ASP A 96 4.88 -19.23 11.05
N SER A 97 5.92 -19.53 11.83
CA SER A 97 6.55 -20.86 11.83
C SER A 97 5.62 -21.94 12.37
N LYS A 98 4.67 -21.58 13.23
CA LYS A 98 3.65 -22.52 13.76
C LYS A 98 2.50 -22.80 12.79
N ALA A 99 2.40 -22.06 11.69
CA ALA A 99 1.48 -22.40 10.61
C ALA A 99 2.05 -23.57 9.79
N SER A 100 1.16 -24.40 9.22
CA SER A 100 1.56 -25.37 8.22
C SER A 100 2.31 -24.67 7.09
N ALA A 101 3.37 -25.28 6.54
CA ALA A 101 4.10 -24.72 5.40
C ALA A 101 3.17 -24.37 4.23
N ALA A 102 2.13 -25.19 4.00
CA ALA A 102 1.11 -24.97 2.98
C ALA A 102 0.20 -23.73 3.25
N SER A 103 0.25 -23.18 4.45
CA SER A 103 -0.48 -21.98 4.86
C SER A 103 0.44 -20.78 5.03
N ARG A 104 1.57 -20.72 4.33
CA ARG A 104 2.49 -19.57 4.34
C ARG A 104 2.55 -18.92 2.98
N ILE A 105 2.44 -17.60 2.97
CA ILE A 105 2.56 -16.75 1.78
C ILE A 105 3.87 -15.99 1.88
N LEU A 106 4.65 -16.07 0.82
CA LEU A 106 5.77 -15.20 0.58
C LEU A 106 5.27 -13.98 -0.19
N ARG A 107 5.52 -12.79 0.34
CA ARG A 107 5.19 -11.51 -0.28
C ARG A 107 6.48 -10.85 -0.76
N LEU A 108 6.60 -10.71 -2.07
CA LEU A 108 7.68 -10.01 -2.75
C LEU A 108 7.18 -8.63 -3.16
N LYS A 109 7.66 -7.59 -2.49
CA LYS A 109 7.43 -6.19 -2.85
C LYS A 109 8.70 -5.69 -3.55
N ILE A 110 8.66 -5.51 -4.87
CA ILE A 110 9.85 -5.25 -5.71
C ILE A 110 9.65 -4.03 -6.63
N ARG A 111 10.61 -3.10 -6.59
CA ARG A 111 10.82 -2.08 -7.62
C ARG A 111 11.93 -2.59 -8.53
N ALA A 112 11.64 -2.70 -9.83
CA ALA A 112 12.61 -3.13 -10.83
C ALA A 112 12.33 -2.43 -12.15
N ASP A 113 13.38 -1.90 -12.76
CA ASP A 113 13.33 -1.11 -13.98
C ASP A 113 14.32 -1.66 -15.02
N ASP A 114 13.88 -2.18 -16.18
CA ASP A 114 12.51 -2.20 -16.71
C ASP A 114 11.74 -3.48 -16.40
N ALA A 115 12.43 -4.56 -16.10
CA ALA A 115 11.86 -5.89 -15.93
C ALA A 115 12.69 -6.73 -14.96
N PHE A 116 12.12 -7.84 -14.46
CA PHE A 116 12.88 -8.72 -13.58
C PHE A 116 12.50 -10.19 -13.68
N ILE A 117 13.46 -11.02 -13.27
CA ILE A 117 13.24 -12.39 -12.81
C ILE A 117 13.79 -12.49 -11.39
N ALA A 118 12.98 -12.97 -10.45
CA ALA A 118 13.37 -13.23 -9.07
C ALA A 118 13.36 -14.74 -8.81
N GLY A 119 14.41 -15.23 -8.18
CA GLY A 119 14.57 -16.61 -7.76
C GLY A 119 14.90 -16.72 -6.27
N LEU A 120 14.33 -17.74 -5.62
CA LEU A 120 14.60 -18.10 -4.24
C LEU A 120 15.31 -19.45 -4.21
N ASN A 121 16.52 -19.50 -3.63
CA ASN A 121 17.30 -20.72 -3.45
C ASN A 121 17.48 -21.54 -4.74
N GLY A 122 17.72 -20.87 -5.88
CA GLY A 122 17.90 -21.48 -7.19
C GLY A 122 16.63 -21.65 -8.03
N THR A 123 15.44 -21.49 -7.45
CA THR A 123 14.15 -21.64 -8.15
C THR A 123 13.53 -20.29 -8.49
N GLU A 124 13.14 -20.07 -9.74
CA GLU A 124 12.37 -18.88 -10.14
C GLU A 124 11.02 -18.83 -9.42
N ILE A 125 10.71 -17.71 -8.77
CA ILE A 125 9.47 -17.48 -8.02
C ILE A 125 8.60 -16.38 -8.62
N ALA A 126 9.19 -15.48 -9.41
CA ALA A 126 8.48 -14.41 -10.06
C ALA A 126 9.22 -13.89 -11.31
N ARG A 127 8.44 -13.46 -12.29
CA ARG A 127 8.91 -12.83 -13.52
C ARG A 127 7.92 -11.75 -13.94
N TRP A 128 8.42 -10.62 -14.40
CA TRP A 128 7.57 -9.56 -14.93
C TRP A 128 8.25 -8.84 -16.10
N ASN A 129 7.42 -8.43 -17.07
CA ASN A 129 7.81 -7.67 -18.28
C ASN A 129 8.87 -8.36 -19.16
N LEU A 130 8.83 -9.69 -19.19
CA LEU A 130 9.68 -10.55 -20.01
C LEU A 130 8.82 -11.64 -20.66
N PRO A 131 9.23 -12.16 -21.83
CA PRO A 131 8.50 -13.26 -22.47
C PRO A 131 8.50 -14.53 -21.61
N SER A 132 7.60 -15.45 -21.94
CA SER A 132 7.64 -16.81 -21.39
C SER A 132 8.79 -17.61 -22.01
N GLY A 133 9.20 -18.69 -21.35
CA GLY A 133 10.28 -19.57 -21.81
C GLY A 133 11.65 -19.26 -21.21
N ALA A 134 12.70 -19.79 -21.84
CA ALA A 134 14.08 -19.58 -21.42
C ALA A 134 14.52 -18.14 -21.70
N ILE A 135 15.12 -17.48 -20.71
CA ILE A 135 15.53 -16.07 -20.78
C ILE A 135 17.05 -16.00 -20.67
N GLY A 136 17.68 -15.42 -21.68
CA GLY A 136 19.10 -15.10 -21.72
C GLY A 136 19.38 -13.66 -21.28
N PRO A 137 20.65 -13.34 -20.96
CA PRO A 137 21.07 -12.01 -20.51
C PRO A 137 20.86 -10.88 -21.53
N GLU A 138 20.64 -11.22 -22.79
CA GLU A 138 20.40 -10.30 -23.90
C GLU A 138 18.92 -10.02 -24.17
N ILE A 139 18.00 -10.75 -23.53
CA ILE A 139 16.56 -10.59 -23.75
C ILE A 139 16.10 -9.31 -23.06
N PRO A 140 15.61 -8.30 -23.79
CA PRO A 140 15.17 -7.05 -23.19
C PRO A 140 13.79 -7.18 -22.55
N ALA A 141 13.46 -6.21 -21.71
CA ALA A 141 12.09 -6.00 -21.26
C ALA A 141 11.12 -5.81 -22.44
N GLN A 142 9.89 -6.28 -22.32
CA GLN A 142 8.88 -6.17 -23.40
C GLN A 142 8.38 -4.74 -23.60
N THR A 143 8.29 -3.98 -22.52
CA THR A 143 7.90 -2.56 -22.51
C THR A 143 8.90 -1.76 -21.71
N ALA A 144 9.25 -0.57 -22.19
CA ALA A 144 9.98 0.42 -21.39
C ALA A 144 9.08 0.96 -20.26
N LEU A 145 9.63 1.11 -19.08
CA LEU A 145 9.11 1.94 -18.02
C LEU A 145 9.69 3.35 -18.16
N SER A 146 9.00 4.29 -17.55
CA SER A 146 9.40 5.68 -17.48
C SER A 146 8.82 6.27 -16.20
N ALA A 147 9.39 7.37 -15.70
CA ALA A 147 8.81 8.09 -14.59
C ALA A 147 7.30 8.36 -14.82
N PRO A 148 6.42 8.06 -13.84
CA PRO A 148 6.76 7.60 -12.49
C PRO A 148 6.81 6.07 -12.31
N GLU A 149 6.42 5.26 -13.30
CA GLU A 149 6.24 3.80 -13.19
C GLU A 149 7.48 3.02 -12.75
N GLU A 150 8.68 3.43 -13.18
CA GLU A 150 9.97 2.84 -12.80
C GLU A 150 10.22 2.87 -11.28
N ARG A 151 9.48 3.73 -10.57
CA ARG A 151 9.54 3.85 -9.11
C ARG A 151 8.54 2.98 -8.36
N PHE A 152 7.67 2.28 -9.07
CA PHE A 152 6.57 1.55 -8.44
C PHE A 152 7.07 0.23 -7.88
N TYR A 153 6.68 -0.03 -6.65
CA TYR A 153 6.74 -1.38 -6.11
C TYR A 153 5.60 -2.22 -6.68
N ARG A 154 5.95 -3.39 -7.16
CA ARG A 154 5.03 -4.47 -7.50
C ARG A 154 4.95 -5.40 -6.31
N VAL A 155 3.74 -5.84 -5.96
CA VAL A 155 3.53 -6.77 -4.86
C VAL A 155 3.03 -8.09 -5.41
N LEU A 156 3.85 -9.12 -5.25
CA LEU A 156 3.55 -10.47 -5.68
C LEU A 156 3.43 -11.36 -4.45
N GLU A 157 2.42 -12.22 -4.44
CA GLU A 157 2.22 -13.20 -3.39
C GLU A 157 2.24 -14.61 -3.99
N MET A 158 2.99 -15.50 -3.36
CA MET A 158 3.20 -16.86 -3.83
C MET A 158 3.32 -17.82 -2.63
N PRO A 159 3.14 -19.13 -2.84
CA PRO A 159 3.43 -20.12 -1.80
C PRO A 159 4.88 -19.97 -1.29
N ALA A 160 5.07 -20.07 0.02
CA ALA A 160 6.40 -19.98 0.63
C ALA A 160 7.18 -21.31 0.62
N ASP A 161 6.90 -22.21 -0.32
CA ASP A 161 7.42 -23.59 -0.34
C ASP A 161 8.94 -23.65 -0.52
N GLY A 162 9.53 -22.67 -1.22
CA GLY A 162 10.98 -22.58 -1.43
C GLY A 162 11.76 -22.03 -0.23
N LEU A 163 11.07 -21.53 0.80
CA LEU A 163 11.68 -20.85 1.94
C LEU A 163 12.12 -21.88 3.02
N ARG A 164 13.41 -21.87 3.34
CA ARG A 164 14.06 -22.83 4.25
C ARG A 164 14.31 -22.22 5.63
N SER A 165 14.46 -23.06 6.65
CA SER A 165 15.01 -22.63 7.94
C SER A 165 16.50 -22.29 7.78
N GLY A 166 16.99 -21.25 8.46
CA GLY A 166 18.37 -20.77 8.33
C GLY A 166 18.60 -19.98 7.04
N THR A 167 19.75 -20.20 6.40
CA THR A 167 20.20 -19.39 5.26
C THR A 167 19.39 -19.64 3.99
N ASN A 168 18.92 -18.55 3.40
CA ASN A 168 18.28 -18.48 2.10
C ASN A 168 18.98 -17.43 1.22
N VAL A 169 18.81 -17.53 -0.09
CA VAL A 169 19.28 -16.54 -1.05
C VAL A 169 18.13 -16.11 -1.94
N LEU A 170 17.91 -14.80 -2.00
CA LEU A 170 17.12 -14.17 -3.06
C LEU A 170 18.08 -13.69 -4.15
N ALA A 171 17.81 -14.11 -5.38
CA ALA A 171 18.56 -13.75 -6.57
C ALA A 171 17.63 -13.01 -7.53
N VAL A 172 18.04 -11.87 -8.05
CA VAL A 172 17.25 -11.06 -8.99
C VAL A 172 18.12 -10.70 -10.18
N GLU A 173 17.57 -10.85 -11.38
CA GLU A 173 18.11 -10.20 -12.57
C GLU A 173 17.14 -9.13 -13.02
N VAL A 174 17.68 -7.95 -13.33
CA VAL A 174 16.92 -6.81 -13.85
C VAL A 174 17.33 -6.61 -15.30
N HIS A 175 16.32 -6.57 -16.18
CA HIS A 175 16.48 -6.47 -17.62
C HIS A 175 15.98 -5.11 -18.11
N GLN A 176 16.83 -4.41 -18.84
CA GLN A 176 16.50 -3.15 -19.53
C GLN A 176 15.75 -3.42 -20.84
N CYS A 177 14.94 -2.48 -21.29
CA CYS A 177 14.20 -2.57 -22.55
C CYS A 177 15.11 -2.36 -23.77
N ASN A 178 16.25 -1.67 -23.60
CA ASN A 178 17.23 -1.48 -24.66
C ASN A 178 18.62 -1.10 -24.12
N PRO A 179 19.70 -1.27 -24.92
CA PRO A 179 21.06 -0.97 -24.47
C PRO A 179 21.38 0.52 -24.28
N LEU A 180 20.53 1.44 -24.72
CA LEU A 180 20.70 2.88 -24.53
C LEU A 180 19.89 3.42 -23.35
N SER A 181 19.37 2.53 -22.49
CA SER A 181 18.68 2.95 -21.29
C SER A 181 19.57 3.82 -20.40
N THR A 182 18.96 4.83 -19.80
CA THR A 182 19.64 5.84 -18.98
C THR A 182 19.63 5.51 -17.50
N ASP A 183 18.80 4.55 -17.10
CA ASP A 183 18.53 4.17 -15.72
C ASP A 183 18.34 2.67 -15.54
N LEU A 184 18.50 2.26 -14.28
CA LEU A 184 18.14 0.95 -13.74
C LEU A 184 17.93 1.16 -12.25
N ALA A 185 16.95 0.49 -11.68
CA ALA A 185 16.81 0.41 -10.22
C ALA A 185 16.36 -0.98 -9.78
N LEU A 186 16.87 -1.42 -8.63
CA LEU A 186 16.33 -2.52 -7.86
C LEU A 186 16.16 -2.09 -6.39
N ASP A 187 14.97 -2.30 -5.83
CA ASP A 187 14.76 -2.36 -4.38
C ASP A 187 13.71 -3.43 -4.07
N VAL A 188 13.89 -4.14 -2.96
CA VAL A 188 13.06 -5.29 -2.59
C VAL A 188 12.78 -5.29 -1.10
N GLU A 189 11.53 -5.53 -0.75
CA GLU A 189 11.14 -6.12 0.52
C GLU A 189 10.61 -7.53 0.29
N LEU A 190 11.12 -8.47 1.07
CA LEU A 190 10.63 -9.84 1.12
C LEU A 190 10.09 -10.11 2.52
N SER A 191 8.83 -10.52 2.62
CA SER A 191 8.23 -10.92 3.89
C SER A 191 7.50 -12.24 3.76
N VAL A 192 7.39 -12.96 4.88
CA VAL A 192 6.58 -14.17 4.99
C VAL A 192 5.49 -13.94 6.01
N ARG A 193 4.27 -14.32 5.65
CA ARG A 193 3.13 -14.28 6.55
C ARG A 193 2.38 -15.60 6.48
N ARG A 194 1.53 -15.83 7.47
CA ARG A 194 0.51 -16.86 7.33
C ARG A 194 -0.42 -16.45 6.19
N ALA A 195 -0.76 -17.41 5.35
CA ALA A 195 -1.98 -17.36 4.58
C ALA A 195 -3.12 -17.22 5.59
N THR A 196 -3.58 -15.99 5.79
CA THR A 196 -5.01 -15.79 5.74
C THR A 196 -5.38 -16.29 4.34
N GLY A 197 -6.34 -17.21 4.20
CA GLY A 197 -6.65 -17.76 2.88
C GLY A 197 -6.97 -16.63 1.87
N PRO A 198 -7.37 -16.94 0.63
CA PRO A 198 -8.31 -16.06 -0.07
C PRO A 198 -9.62 -16.08 0.74
N GLY A 199 -9.58 -15.57 1.97
CA GLY A 199 -10.71 -15.48 2.83
C GLY A 199 -11.61 -14.51 2.13
N LEU A 200 -12.75 -15.03 1.64
CA LEU A 200 -13.92 -14.19 1.40
C LEU A 200 -13.95 -13.20 2.55
N VAL A 201 -13.92 -11.90 2.22
CA VAL A 201 -13.97 -10.87 3.26
C VAL A 201 -15.33 -11.02 3.89
N ASN A 202 -15.36 -11.66 5.06
CA ASN A 202 -16.59 -11.89 5.77
C ASN A 202 -16.81 -10.73 6.75
N VAL A 203 -17.95 -10.08 6.61
CA VAL A 203 -18.38 -8.98 7.44
C VAL A 203 -19.42 -9.52 8.41
N SER A 204 -19.28 -9.21 9.70
CA SER A 204 -20.13 -9.80 10.75
C SER A 204 -20.35 -8.85 11.92
N GLY A 205 -21.35 -9.12 12.75
CA GLY A 205 -21.70 -8.28 13.90
C GLY A 205 -22.00 -6.84 13.49
N ASP A 206 -21.59 -5.87 14.32
CA ASP A 206 -21.84 -4.44 14.09
C ASP A 206 -21.24 -3.92 12.77
N SER A 207 -20.11 -4.50 12.36
CA SER A 207 -19.49 -4.15 11.08
C SER A 207 -20.35 -4.49 9.86
N LEU A 208 -21.20 -5.53 9.96
CA LEU A 208 -22.09 -5.94 8.88
C LEU A 208 -23.18 -4.89 8.66
N SER A 209 -23.77 -4.37 9.73
CA SER A 209 -24.78 -3.31 9.65
C SER A 209 -24.22 -2.03 9.03
N ASP A 210 -23.06 -1.56 9.47
CA ASP A 210 -22.48 -0.31 8.97
C ASP A 210 -21.97 -0.46 7.53
N THR A 211 -21.38 -1.61 7.20
CA THR A 211 -21.01 -1.91 5.82
C THR A 211 -22.23 -1.98 4.91
N HIS A 212 -23.32 -2.63 5.31
CA HIS A 212 -24.57 -2.62 4.53
C HIS A 212 -25.17 -1.23 4.42
N LEU A 213 -25.15 -0.45 5.51
CA LEU A 213 -25.61 0.93 5.52
C LEU A 213 -24.85 1.75 4.47
N PHE A 214 -23.52 1.70 4.48
CA PHE A 214 -22.71 2.44 3.52
C PHE A 214 -22.89 1.93 2.09
N ASN A 215 -22.96 0.61 1.89
CA ASN A 215 -23.16 0.01 0.58
C ASN A 215 -24.51 0.41 -0.04
N ALA A 216 -25.58 0.41 0.76
CA ALA A 216 -26.93 0.74 0.30
C ALA A 216 -27.13 2.26 0.14
N THR A 217 -26.76 3.03 1.16
CA THR A 217 -27.11 4.46 1.26
C THR A 217 -26.01 5.39 0.75
N HIS A 218 -24.81 4.86 0.52
CA HIS A 218 -23.63 5.64 0.18
C HIS A 218 -23.22 6.66 1.26
N ARG A 219 -23.66 6.46 2.52
CA ARG A 219 -23.34 7.35 3.63
C ARG A 219 -23.16 6.60 4.95
N ILE A 220 -22.12 6.96 5.69
CA ILE A 220 -22.02 6.73 7.13
C ILE A 220 -22.25 8.08 7.81
N PRO A 221 -23.33 8.24 8.60
CA PRO A 221 -23.61 9.45 9.37
C PRO A 221 -22.48 9.86 10.33
N ALA A 222 -22.48 11.14 10.72
CA ALA A 222 -21.43 11.71 11.55
C ALA A 222 -21.39 11.20 13.00
N ASP A 223 -22.51 10.65 13.48
CA ASP A 223 -22.71 10.07 14.80
C ASP A 223 -22.38 8.57 14.87
N ILE A 224 -22.08 7.93 13.74
CA ILE A 224 -21.64 6.54 13.69
C ILE A 224 -20.12 6.48 13.63
N THR A 225 -19.50 5.85 14.64
CA THR A 225 -18.08 5.48 14.61
C THR A 225 -17.92 4.18 13.85
N ILE A 226 -17.00 4.14 12.87
CA ILE A 226 -16.77 2.93 12.07
C ILE A 226 -16.11 1.84 12.92
N PRO A 227 -16.74 0.66 13.11
CA PRO A 227 -16.20 -0.41 13.94
C PRO A 227 -15.08 -1.17 13.23
N ASP A 228 -14.30 -1.91 14.02
CA ASP A 228 -13.41 -2.94 13.47
C ASP A 228 -14.26 -4.02 12.77
N GLY A 229 -13.78 -4.49 11.63
CA GLY A 229 -14.53 -5.38 10.75
C GLY A 229 -15.17 -4.69 9.55
N PHE A 230 -15.33 -3.36 9.58
CA PHE A 230 -15.96 -2.61 8.49
C PHE A 230 -15.21 -2.84 7.17
N ALA A 231 -15.98 -3.13 6.13
CA ALA A 231 -15.49 -3.38 4.79
C ALA A 231 -16.00 -2.35 3.77
N ASP A 232 -15.13 -1.93 2.86
CA ASP A 232 -15.47 -1.12 1.69
C ASP A 232 -14.77 -1.61 0.41
N GLY A 233 -15.53 -2.25 -0.48
CA GLY A 233 -15.10 -2.64 -1.83
C GLY A 233 -15.55 -1.69 -2.94
N GLY A 234 -16.04 -0.49 -2.62
CA GLY A 234 -16.55 0.47 -3.59
C GLY A 234 -18.02 0.27 -3.97
N ARG A 235 -18.48 1.02 -4.99
CA ARG A 235 -19.91 1.12 -5.36
C ARG A 235 -20.54 -0.20 -5.83
N GLN A 236 -19.73 -1.09 -6.40
CA GLN A 236 -20.19 -2.37 -6.96
C GLN A 236 -19.90 -3.56 -6.03
N MET A 237 -19.45 -3.31 -4.80
CA MET A 237 -19.27 -4.39 -3.84
C MET A 237 -20.61 -5.07 -3.57
N GLN A 238 -20.63 -6.39 -3.66
CA GLN A 238 -21.77 -7.24 -3.29
C GLN A 238 -21.45 -7.94 -1.98
N ILE A 239 -22.47 -8.13 -1.15
CA ILE A 239 -22.37 -8.86 0.12
C ILE A 239 -23.53 -9.84 0.14
N ASP A 240 -23.22 -11.12 0.32
CA ASP A 240 -24.25 -12.17 0.41
C ASP A 240 -24.90 -12.22 1.80
N ALA A 241 -25.91 -13.08 1.95
CA ALA A 241 -26.65 -13.24 3.20
C ALA A 241 -25.79 -13.76 4.37
N PHE A 242 -24.59 -14.27 4.10
CA PHE A 242 -23.65 -14.80 5.08
C PHE A 242 -22.48 -13.84 5.36
N GLY A 243 -22.54 -12.62 4.81
CA GLY A 243 -21.54 -11.58 5.01
C GLY A 243 -20.34 -11.67 4.08
N ALA A 244 -20.31 -12.59 3.11
CA ALA A 244 -19.20 -12.70 2.17
C ALA A 244 -19.24 -11.56 1.15
N ALA A 245 -18.19 -10.74 1.15
CA ALA A 245 -18.06 -9.60 0.26
C ALA A 245 -17.22 -9.92 -0.98
N VAL A 246 -17.70 -9.48 -2.14
CA VAL A 246 -17.05 -9.62 -3.45
C VAL A 246 -17.05 -8.25 -4.15
N SER A 247 -15.95 -7.90 -4.81
CA SER A 247 -15.84 -6.68 -5.60
C SER A 247 -14.86 -6.86 -6.76
N GLY A 248 -15.04 -6.14 -7.86
CA GLY A 248 -14.05 -6.04 -8.95
C GLY A 248 -12.79 -5.25 -8.55
N ARG A 249 -12.64 -4.95 -7.27
CA ARG A 249 -11.64 -4.07 -6.66
C ARG A 249 -11.26 -4.60 -5.28
N GLU A 250 -10.22 -4.04 -4.70
CA GLU A 250 -9.78 -4.29 -3.34
C GLU A 250 -10.84 -3.93 -2.29
N ILE A 251 -11.01 -4.79 -1.30
CA ILE A 251 -11.95 -4.58 -0.20
C ILE A 251 -11.16 -4.01 0.98
N LEU A 252 -11.33 -2.72 1.23
CA LEU A 252 -10.70 -2.03 2.35
C LEU A 252 -11.30 -2.58 3.65
N ARG A 253 -10.44 -2.91 4.60
CA ARG A 253 -10.84 -3.38 5.93
C ARG A 253 -10.34 -2.42 6.99
N VAL A 254 -11.23 -2.05 7.90
CA VAL A 254 -10.87 -1.39 9.15
C VAL A 254 -10.65 -2.47 10.21
N ASP A 255 -9.43 -2.56 10.72
CA ASP A 255 -9.08 -3.48 11.80
C ASP A 255 -7.95 -2.89 12.62
N ARG A 256 -8.31 -2.14 13.67
CA ARG A 256 -7.34 -1.46 14.53
C ARG A 256 -6.44 -2.42 15.29
N THR A 257 -6.80 -3.71 15.40
CA THR A 257 -6.00 -4.70 16.12
C THR A 257 -4.89 -5.28 15.26
N ARG A 258 -5.13 -5.48 13.96
CA ARG A 258 -4.16 -6.03 13.01
C ARG A 258 -3.38 -4.97 12.25
N ASP A 259 -3.97 -3.79 12.04
CA ASP A 259 -3.41 -2.75 11.21
C ASP A 259 -2.51 -1.80 12.02
N SER A 260 -1.24 -2.16 12.13
CA SER A 260 -0.24 -1.32 12.81
C SER A 260 0.02 0.03 12.12
N HIS A 261 -0.29 0.15 10.82
CA HIS A 261 -0.17 1.42 10.09
C HIS A 261 -1.33 2.34 10.46
N LEU A 262 -2.56 1.82 10.47
CA LEU A 262 -3.73 2.55 10.96
C LEU A 262 -3.53 3.02 12.41
N GLN A 263 -3.00 2.17 13.30
CA GLN A 263 -2.68 2.56 14.68
C GLN A 263 -1.77 3.81 14.74
N LYS A 264 -0.74 3.88 13.89
CA LYS A 264 0.15 5.06 13.82
C LYS A 264 -0.61 6.31 13.37
N HIS A 265 -1.51 6.17 12.39
CA HIS A 265 -2.33 7.29 11.90
C HIS A 265 -3.32 7.77 12.96
N LEU A 266 -3.98 6.85 13.68
CA LEU A 266 -4.88 7.18 14.79
C LEU A 266 -4.12 7.84 15.95
N GLN A 267 -2.91 7.38 16.27
CA GLN A 267 -2.07 8.02 17.28
C GLN A 267 -1.71 9.46 16.93
N PHE A 268 -1.45 9.76 15.65
CA PHE A 268 -1.27 11.14 15.19
C PHE A 268 -2.54 11.97 15.42
N ALA A 269 -3.71 11.42 15.09
CA ALA A 269 -5.01 12.09 15.28
C ALA A 269 -5.32 12.37 16.76
N ALA A 270 -4.96 11.45 17.65
CA ALA A 270 -5.12 11.56 19.10
C ALA A 270 -4.05 12.43 19.80
N SER A 271 -3.09 12.98 19.05
CA SER A 271 -1.97 13.71 19.64
C SER A 271 -2.40 14.99 20.38
N ALA A 272 -1.68 15.31 21.47
CA ALA A 272 -1.92 16.51 22.26
C ALA A 272 -1.77 17.82 21.46
N ASP A 273 -0.99 17.80 20.38
CA ASP A 273 -0.83 18.96 19.51
C ASP A 273 -2.09 19.23 18.71
N LEU A 274 -2.76 18.18 18.22
CA LEU A 274 -4.03 18.30 17.51
C LEU A 274 -5.18 18.64 18.45
N SER A 275 -5.20 18.08 19.66
CA SER A 275 -6.28 18.30 20.64
C SER A 275 -6.38 19.75 21.13
N ARG A 276 -5.30 20.53 21.02
CA ARG A 276 -5.26 21.97 21.38
C ARG A 276 -5.82 22.88 20.28
N LEU A 277 -5.97 22.39 19.05
CA LEU A 277 -6.50 23.17 17.94
C LEU A 277 -8.04 23.22 18.00
N ASN A 278 -8.61 24.28 17.41
CA ASN A 278 -10.05 24.31 17.13
C ASN A 278 -10.41 23.22 16.09
N ALA A 279 -11.71 22.95 15.94
CA ALA A 279 -12.18 21.84 15.10
C ALA A 279 -11.74 21.93 13.63
N VAL A 280 -11.78 23.13 13.04
CA VAL A 280 -11.40 23.37 11.64
C VAL A 280 -9.91 23.17 11.44
N ASP A 281 -9.07 23.77 12.30
CA ASP A 281 -7.62 23.63 12.22
C ASP A 281 -7.16 22.20 12.47
N ARG A 282 -7.82 21.50 13.40
CA ARG A 282 -7.57 20.08 13.68
C ARG A 282 -7.88 19.23 12.44
N ALA A 283 -9.04 19.43 11.83
CA ALA A 283 -9.42 18.76 10.59
C ALA A 283 -8.44 19.07 9.43
N ALA A 284 -8.00 20.33 9.29
CA ALA A 284 -7.06 20.72 8.25
C ALA A 284 -5.69 20.05 8.44
N ARG A 285 -5.23 19.91 9.69
CA ARG A 285 -3.99 19.17 10.01
C ARG A 285 -4.09 17.68 9.69
N ILE A 286 -5.23 17.06 9.96
CA ILE A 286 -5.52 15.66 9.57
C ILE A 286 -5.53 15.53 8.05
N ALA A 287 -6.23 16.42 7.34
CA ALA A 287 -6.29 16.39 5.88
C ALA A 287 -4.90 16.53 5.24
N ARG A 288 -4.06 17.46 5.72
CA ARG A 288 -2.67 17.62 5.26
C ARG A 288 -1.78 16.41 5.56
N TYR A 289 -2.03 15.73 6.68
CA TYR A 289 -1.32 14.50 7.01
C TYR A 289 -1.65 13.40 6.00
N ILE A 290 -2.94 13.14 5.80
CA ILE A 290 -3.43 12.12 4.85
C ILE A 290 -3.00 12.46 3.43
N ASP A 291 -3.02 13.74 3.08
CA ASP A 291 -2.61 14.18 1.77
C ASP A 291 -1.15 13.86 1.46
N ARG A 292 -0.23 14.25 2.35
CA ARG A 292 1.20 13.94 2.19
C ARG A 292 1.47 12.44 2.18
N LEU A 293 0.63 11.68 2.89
CA LEU A 293 0.75 10.24 2.99
C LEU A 293 0.32 9.53 1.69
N LEU A 294 -0.74 10.00 1.03
CA LEU A 294 -1.36 9.30 -0.11
C LEU A 294 -1.13 9.98 -1.47
N THR A 295 -0.44 11.12 -1.51
CA THR A 295 -0.04 11.80 -2.74
C THR A 295 1.40 11.45 -3.06
N PRO A 296 1.68 10.78 -4.19
CA PRO A 296 3.06 10.47 -4.59
C PRO A 296 3.82 11.75 -4.94
N GLU A 297 5.15 11.66 -5.00
CA GLU A 297 6.05 12.79 -5.31
C GLU A 297 5.67 13.53 -6.62
N TYR A 298 5.17 12.77 -7.61
CA TYR A 298 4.71 13.27 -8.90
C TYR A 298 3.32 13.93 -8.88
N GLY A 299 2.72 14.06 -7.69
CA GLY A 299 1.45 14.74 -7.49
C GLY A 299 0.22 13.85 -7.67
N ARG A 300 -0.96 14.46 -7.50
CA ARG A 300 -2.24 13.72 -7.45
C ARG A 300 -2.70 13.13 -8.78
N ALA A 301 -2.27 13.72 -9.89
CA ALA A 301 -2.71 13.34 -11.23
C ALA A 301 -2.39 11.88 -11.57
N VAL A 302 -1.38 11.30 -10.90
CA VAL A 302 -0.96 9.92 -11.11
C VAL A 302 -1.52 8.97 -10.06
N CYS A 303 -2.24 9.44 -9.02
CA CYS A 303 -2.78 8.60 -7.95
C CYS A 303 -3.62 7.42 -8.48
N GLU A 304 -4.40 7.65 -9.54
CA GLU A 304 -5.23 6.60 -10.15
C GLU A 304 -4.37 5.51 -10.78
N ARG A 305 -3.32 5.87 -11.54
CA ARG A 305 -2.36 4.91 -12.13
C ARG A 305 -1.63 4.08 -11.08
N PHE A 306 -1.19 4.72 -10.00
CA PHE A 306 -0.52 4.03 -8.88
C PHE A 306 -1.50 3.08 -8.16
N SER A 307 -2.74 3.54 -7.94
CA SER A 307 -3.75 2.74 -7.24
C SER A 307 -4.33 1.63 -8.11
N GLU A 308 -4.32 1.75 -9.45
CA GLU A 308 -4.97 0.81 -10.37
C GLU A 308 -4.49 -0.62 -10.18
N ARG A 309 -3.17 -0.83 -10.02
CA ARG A 309 -2.63 -2.18 -9.74
C ARG A 309 -3.09 -2.73 -8.40
N LEU A 310 -3.10 -1.91 -7.34
CA LEU A 310 -3.67 -2.33 -6.06
C LEU A 310 -5.13 -2.77 -6.27
N ILE A 311 -5.88 -1.97 -7.01
CA ILE A 311 -7.30 -2.21 -7.26
C ILE A 311 -7.54 -3.52 -8.01
N THR A 312 -6.79 -3.78 -9.08
CA THR A 312 -6.98 -4.96 -9.92
C THR A 312 -6.38 -6.22 -9.31
N ASP A 313 -5.17 -6.13 -8.77
CA ASP A 313 -4.42 -7.29 -8.25
C ASP A 313 -5.00 -7.78 -6.91
N TYR A 314 -5.75 -6.91 -6.22
CA TYR A 314 -6.47 -7.23 -4.99
C TYR A 314 -8.00 -7.30 -5.18
N ALA A 315 -8.50 -7.48 -6.39
CA ALA A 315 -9.94 -7.66 -6.62
C ALA A 315 -10.53 -8.76 -5.71
N SER A 316 -11.57 -8.40 -4.93
CA SER A 316 -12.21 -9.25 -3.90
C SER A 316 -11.31 -9.70 -2.74
N ARG A 317 -10.13 -9.10 -2.60
CA ARG A 317 -9.17 -9.42 -1.53
C ARG A 317 -9.16 -8.31 -0.49
N GLU A 318 -8.91 -8.71 0.75
CA GLU A 318 -8.75 -7.78 1.86
C GLU A 318 -7.49 -6.93 1.68
N VAL A 319 -7.64 -5.62 1.90
CA VAL A 319 -6.55 -4.67 2.08
C VAL A 319 -6.83 -3.87 3.35
N LEU A 320 -5.92 -3.90 4.33
CA LEU A 320 -6.04 -3.06 5.51
C LEU A 320 -5.87 -1.58 5.13
N ILE A 321 -6.72 -0.70 5.64
CA ILE A 321 -6.76 0.71 5.21
C ILE A 321 -5.43 1.45 5.43
N GLY A 322 -4.70 1.14 6.50
CA GLY A 322 -3.38 1.70 6.78
C GLY A 322 -2.28 1.18 5.85
N GLU A 323 -2.45 0.01 5.24
CA GLU A 323 -1.46 -0.61 4.34
C GLU A 323 -1.54 -0.09 2.90
N VAL A 324 -2.57 0.67 2.53
CA VAL A 324 -2.78 1.16 1.15
C VAL A 324 -1.53 1.86 0.61
N VAL A 325 -0.94 2.76 1.40
CA VAL A 325 0.27 3.51 1.03
C VAL A 325 1.44 2.56 0.81
N GLU A 326 1.58 1.54 1.66
CA GLU A 326 2.67 0.58 1.55
C GLU A 326 2.50 -0.35 0.36
N LEU A 327 1.29 -0.55 -0.13
CA LEU A 327 1.03 -1.45 -1.25
C LEU A 327 1.26 -0.76 -2.59
N CYS A 328 0.92 0.52 -2.73
CA CYS A 328 0.99 1.18 -4.03
C CYS A 328 1.50 2.64 -4.02
N GLY A 329 1.93 3.19 -2.88
CA GLY A 329 2.55 4.53 -2.81
C GLY A 329 1.60 5.70 -3.09
N ALA A 330 0.30 5.45 -3.27
CA ALA A 330 -0.71 6.47 -3.51
C ALA A 330 -2.09 6.03 -3.01
N GLY A 331 -3.05 6.96 -2.97
CA GLY A 331 -4.45 6.61 -2.76
C GLY A 331 -5.43 7.56 -3.43
N VAL A 332 -6.55 6.98 -3.85
CA VAL A 332 -7.69 7.69 -4.45
C VAL A 332 -8.68 8.19 -3.38
N CYS A 333 -9.75 8.84 -3.82
CA CYS A 333 -10.74 9.49 -2.97
C CYS A 333 -11.29 8.63 -1.82
N ARG A 334 -11.62 7.35 -2.07
CA ARG A 334 -12.15 6.46 -1.03
C ARG A 334 -11.13 6.12 0.07
N HIS A 335 -9.86 5.94 -0.29
CA HIS A 335 -8.77 5.68 0.67
C HIS A 335 -8.64 6.86 1.62
N ARG A 336 -8.59 8.06 1.02
CA ARG A 336 -8.43 9.32 1.73
C ARG A 336 -9.63 9.64 2.62
N ALA A 337 -10.85 9.50 2.10
CA ALA A 337 -12.07 9.82 2.83
C ALA A 337 -12.33 8.84 4.00
N LEU A 338 -12.11 7.54 3.79
CA LEU A 338 -12.24 6.55 4.87
C LEU A 338 -11.19 6.79 5.97
N LEU A 339 -9.92 7.01 5.61
CA LEU A 339 -8.89 7.31 6.58
C LEU A 339 -9.16 8.64 7.31
N PHE A 340 -9.68 9.66 6.60
CA PHE A 340 -10.06 10.93 7.20
C PHE A 340 -11.19 10.75 8.22
N LYS A 341 -12.25 9.99 7.88
CA LYS A 341 -13.33 9.66 8.81
C LYS A 341 -12.81 8.97 10.08
N LEU A 342 -11.97 7.94 9.94
CA LEU A 342 -11.39 7.22 11.08
C LEU A 342 -10.55 8.13 11.98
N MET A 343 -9.70 8.97 11.38
CA MET A 343 -8.87 9.92 12.13
C MET A 343 -9.68 11.07 12.73
N ALA A 344 -10.75 11.53 12.06
CA ALA A 344 -11.64 12.56 12.58
C ALA A 344 -12.40 12.06 13.81
N ASP A 345 -12.93 10.84 13.77
CA ASP A 345 -13.59 10.19 14.91
C ASP A 345 -12.65 10.10 16.12
N GLU A 346 -11.42 9.63 15.90
CA GLU A 346 -10.37 9.55 16.93
C GLU A 346 -10.03 10.93 17.51
N ALA A 347 -10.05 11.96 16.68
CA ALA A 347 -9.81 13.35 17.07
C ALA A 347 -11.03 14.05 17.71
N GLY A 348 -12.15 13.33 17.89
CA GLY A 348 -13.39 13.87 18.44
C GLY A 348 -14.10 14.86 17.53
N LEU A 349 -13.96 14.72 16.21
CA LEU A 349 -14.60 15.56 15.20
C LEU A 349 -15.78 14.80 14.57
N PRO A 350 -17.04 15.25 14.77
CA PRO A 350 -18.19 14.64 14.12
C PRO A 350 -18.02 14.68 12.60
N CYS A 351 -17.90 13.51 11.99
CA CYS A 351 -17.52 13.39 10.59
C CYS A 351 -18.37 12.33 9.90
N ALA A 352 -19.08 12.67 8.81
CA ALA A 352 -19.73 11.67 7.97
C ALA A 352 -18.77 11.19 6.87
N LEU A 353 -18.97 9.97 6.38
CA LEU A 353 -18.34 9.45 5.17
C LEU A 353 -19.40 9.37 4.06
N VAL A 354 -19.12 9.94 2.90
CA VAL A 354 -20.11 10.06 1.82
C VAL A 354 -19.51 9.59 0.50
N ARG A 355 -20.30 8.85 -0.29
CA ARG A 355 -19.99 8.46 -1.66
C ARG A 355 -21.03 8.98 -2.64
N GLY A 356 -20.58 9.56 -3.74
CA GLY A 356 -21.49 10.18 -4.70
C GLY A 356 -20.89 10.36 -6.09
N ARG A 357 -21.48 11.26 -6.87
CA ARG A 357 -20.92 11.74 -8.13
C ARG A 357 -20.25 13.10 -7.92
N TYR A 358 -19.04 13.23 -8.44
CA TYR A 358 -18.28 14.47 -8.46
C TYR A 358 -17.96 14.88 -9.90
N GLY A 359 -18.01 16.18 -10.19
CA GLY A 359 -17.68 16.75 -11.49
C GLY A 359 -18.75 17.72 -11.99
N ASN A 360 -18.81 17.92 -13.29
CA ASN A 360 -19.82 18.76 -13.94
C ASN A 360 -20.85 17.90 -14.70
N GLU A 361 -21.70 18.52 -15.52
CA GLU A 361 -22.73 17.80 -16.26
C GLU A 361 -22.17 16.89 -17.35
N GLU A 362 -21.09 17.33 -17.99
CA GLU A 362 -20.47 16.67 -19.15
C GLU A 362 -19.44 15.62 -18.73
N ASN A 363 -18.80 15.82 -17.57
CA ASN A 363 -17.70 15.01 -17.05
C ASN A 363 -17.88 14.81 -15.54
N SER A 364 -18.51 13.69 -15.15
CA SER A 364 -18.68 13.30 -13.76
C SER A 364 -18.29 11.84 -13.50
N GLY A 365 -17.62 11.62 -12.37
CA GLY A 365 -17.14 10.32 -11.93
C GLY A 365 -17.66 9.94 -10.54
N GLY A 366 -17.44 8.69 -10.15
CA GLY A 366 -17.67 8.25 -8.77
C GLY A 366 -16.64 8.89 -7.83
N HIS A 367 -17.08 9.38 -6.68
CA HIS A 367 -16.23 10.06 -5.72
C HIS A 367 -16.64 9.75 -4.29
N THR A 368 -15.70 9.86 -3.35
CA THR A 368 -15.94 9.68 -1.92
C THR A 368 -15.25 10.82 -1.16
N TRP A 369 -15.97 11.45 -0.24
CA TRP A 369 -15.49 12.58 0.57
C TRP A 369 -15.99 12.45 2.01
N ALA A 370 -15.50 13.31 2.89
CA ALA A 370 -15.97 13.43 4.26
C ALA A 370 -16.76 14.72 4.47
N GLU A 371 -17.70 14.71 5.41
CA GLU A 371 -18.43 15.91 5.85
C GLU A 371 -18.13 16.16 7.33
N LEU A 372 -17.58 17.32 7.66
CA LEU A 372 -17.41 17.76 9.05
C LEU A 372 -18.69 18.43 9.51
N HIS A 373 -19.28 17.90 10.59
CA HIS A 373 -20.50 18.44 11.19
C HIS A 373 -20.09 19.33 12.36
N LEU A 374 -19.99 20.63 12.09
CA LEU A 374 -19.65 21.64 13.08
C LEU A 374 -20.93 22.31 13.62
N PRO A 375 -20.86 22.97 14.80
CA PRO A 375 -22.03 23.68 15.36
C PRO A 375 -22.62 24.74 14.42
N ASP A 376 -21.81 25.30 13.53
CA ASP A 376 -22.19 26.31 12.55
C ASP A 376 -22.52 25.72 11.16
N GLY A 377 -22.65 24.40 11.06
CA GLY A 377 -23.10 23.70 9.86
C GLY A 377 -22.10 22.70 9.29
N ILE A 378 -22.45 22.15 8.14
CA ILE A 378 -21.65 21.11 7.47
C ILE A 378 -20.56 21.76 6.61
N ARG A 379 -19.34 21.22 6.71
CA ARG A 379 -18.20 21.55 5.84
C ARG A 379 -17.74 20.32 5.05
N ILE A 380 -17.35 20.50 3.80
CA ILE A 380 -16.90 19.41 2.95
C ILE A 380 -15.38 19.24 3.07
N ALA A 381 -14.97 18.09 3.61
CA ALA A 381 -13.57 17.69 3.75
C ALA A 381 -13.20 16.70 2.65
N ASP A 382 -12.80 17.23 1.49
CA ASP A 382 -12.28 16.44 0.37
C ASP A 382 -10.75 16.55 0.30
N VAL A 383 -10.08 15.48 0.72
CA VAL A 383 -8.62 15.40 0.72
C VAL A 383 -8.06 15.04 -0.67
N MET A 384 -8.91 14.54 -1.59
CA MET A 384 -8.51 14.26 -2.97
C MET A 384 -8.54 15.54 -3.82
N ASN A 385 -9.56 16.38 -3.64
CA ASN A 385 -9.70 17.69 -4.27
C ASN A 385 -9.71 18.81 -3.22
N PRO A 386 -8.60 19.02 -2.48
CA PRO A 386 -8.57 20.03 -1.43
C PRO A 386 -8.68 21.44 -2.02
N GLN A 387 -9.39 22.31 -1.31
CA GLN A 387 -9.29 23.74 -1.57
C GLN A 387 -7.91 24.26 -1.13
N PRO A 388 -7.48 25.44 -1.62
CA PRO A 388 -6.26 26.07 -1.13
C PRO A 388 -6.18 26.08 0.40
N ASP A 389 -4.99 25.79 0.91
CA ASP A 389 -4.68 25.68 2.34
C ASP A 389 -5.49 24.65 3.16
N PHE A 390 -6.21 23.74 2.48
CA PHE A 390 -7.17 22.82 3.10
C PHE A 390 -8.34 23.55 3.78
N TYR A 391 -8.82 24.61 3.15
CA TYR A 391 -10.11 25.19 3.48
C TYR A 391 -11.24 24.16 3.23
N PHE A 392 -12.22 24.12 4.14
CA PHE A 392 -13.39 23.25 4.00
C PHE A 392 -14.64 24.08 3.70
N PRO A 393 -15.14 24.07 2.46
CA PRO A 393 -16.29 24.88 2.07
C PRO A 393 -17.56 24.43 2.79
N SER A 394 -18.38 25.41 3.14
CA SER A 394 -19.69 25.27 3.78
C SER A 394 -20.77 24.97 2.76
N VAL A 395 -21.83 24.28 3.19
CA VAL A 395 -23.03 24.06 2.36
C VAL A 395 -23.56 25.41 1.84
N GLY A 396 -23.76 25.50 0.52
CA GLY A 396 -24.19 26.72 -0.18
C GLY A 396 -23.05 27.47 -0.89
N GLU A 397 -21.79 27.12 -0.64
CA GLU A 397 -20.69 27.72 -1.40
C GLU A 397 -20.64 27.21 -2.85
N PRO A 398 -20.34 28.06 -3.85
CA PRO A 398 -20.38 27.70 -5.27
C PRO A 398 -19.55 26.47 -5.64
N VAL A 399 -18.43 26.24 -4.97
CA VAL A 399 -17.56 25.08 -5.20
C VAL A 399 -18.26 23.75 -4.95
N LEU A 400 -19.33 23.74 -4.14
CA LEU A 400 -20.08 22.52 -3.85
C LEU A 400 -20.97 22.03 -4.99
N ARG A 401 -21.16 22.83 -6.04
CA ARG A 401 -21.85 22.43 -7.28
C ARG A 401 -21.21 21.19 -7.93
N HIS A 402 -19.93 20.94 -7.65
CA HIS A 402 -19.23 19.74 -8.12
C HIS A 402 -19.70 18.44 -7.45
N TYR A 403 -20.30 18.50 -6.25
CA TYR A 403 -20.75 17.32 -5.48
C TYR A 403 -22.22 17.02 -5.80
N ARG A 404 -22.45 16.43 -6.97
CA ARG A 404 -23.76 16.42 -7.61
C ARG A 404 -24.79 15.56 -6.88
N THR A 405 -24.51 14.26 -6.72
CA THR A 405 -25.53 13.32 -6.22
C THR A 405 -24.98 12.25 -5.28
N VAL A 406 -25.82 11.83 -4.34
CA VAL A 406 -25.61 10.68 -3.46
C VAL A 406 -26.85 9.78 -3.60
N ALA A 407 -26.64 8.51 -3.95
CA ALA A 407 -27.73 7.57 -4.25
C ALA A 407 -28.80 8.12 -5.23
N GLY A 408 -28.39 8.96 -6.19
CA GLY A 408 -29.27 9.58 -7.19
C GLY A 408 -29.99 10.85 -6.74
N LEU A 409 -29.86 11.24 -5.46
CA LEU A 409 -30.42 12.48 -4.93
C LEU A 409 -29.42 13.61 -5.03
N GLN A 410 -29.88 14.80 -5.45
CA GLN A 410 -29.03 15.98 -5.57
C GLN A 410 -28.60 16.48 -4.19
N MET A 411 -27.30 16.76 -4.05
CA MET A 411 -26.71 17.24 -2.80
C MET A 411 -26.25 18.70 -2.93
N TYR A 412 -26.28 19.42 -1.80
CA TYR A 412 -25.74 20.78 -1.63
C TYR A 412 -26.13 21.78 -2.73
N ALA A 413 -27.37 21.69 -3.23
CA ALA A 413 -27.87 22.62 -4.23
C ALA A 413 -27.56 24.06 -3.79
N VAL A 414 -26.86 24.78 -4.67
CA VAL A 414 -26.54 26.20 -4.46
C VAL A 414 -27.64 26.98 -5.15
N ASP A 415 -28.39 27.79 -4.41
CA ASP A 415 -29.34 28.72 -5.01
C ASP A 415 -28.58 29.64 -5.98
N ASP A 416 -29.06 29.75 -7.22
CA ASP A 416 -28.48 30.63 -8.27
C ASP A 416 -28.78 32.12 -8.03
N LYS A 417 -28.84 32.58 -6.78
CA LYS A 417 -29.13 33.98 -6.44
C LYS A 417 -27.92 34.88 -6.50
#